data_AF-A0A553ABU5-F1
#
_entry.id   AF-A0A553ABU5-F1
#
_cell.length_a   1.000
_cell.length_b   1.000
_cell.length_c   1.000
_cell.angle_alpha   90.00
_cell.angle_beta   90.00
_cell.angle_gamma   90.00
#
_symmetry.space_group_name_H-M   'P 1'
#
loop_
_entity.id
_entity.type
_entity.pdbx_description
1 polymer ?
#
loop_
_entity_poly.entity_id
_entity_poly.type
_entity_poly.pdbx_seq_one_letter_code
_entity_poly.pdbx_strand_id
1 'polypeptide(L)'
;MGEALRNGTATPDDVEGALARSKAVDIDPATLRNVLRVSSDDGPHAEAIEAIVRRIPNGWARWLSVDAGWYSLVIATHARLAQRDLGYVVHQIKEKYETLRYYYYWPGSDDLAPDLSTRWMPSSGAERVSAITCERCGQSGHYTEPSITG
;
A
#
# COMPACT_ATOMS: atom_id res chain seq x y z
N MET A 1 -11.04 20.66 7.68
CA MET A 1 -10.88 20.72 9.14
C MET A 1 -10.68 22.18 9.53
N GLY A 2 -11.46 22.70 10.49
CA GLY A 2 -11.42 24.11 10.90
C GLY A 2 -10.19 24.46 11.75
N GLU A 3 -9.80 25.74 11.73
CA GLU A 3 -8.60 26.27 12.37
C GLU A 3 -8.58 26.06 13.90
N ALA A 4 -9.75 26.20 14.56
CA ALA A 4 -9.94 25.97 15.98
C ALA A 4 -9.68 24.50 16.42
N LEU A 5 -9.84 23.54 15.52
CA LEU A 5 -9.51 22.13 15.80
C LEU A 5 -7.99 21.89 15.72
N ARG A 6 -7.28 22.65 14.88
CA ARG A 6 -5.84 22.48 14.68
C ARG A 6 -5.01 23.12 15.79
N ASN A 7 -5.49 24.21 16.36
CA ASN A 7 -4.81 24.95 17.44
C ASN A 7 -5.24 24.49 18.85
N GLY A 8 -6.15 23.51 18.95
CA GLY A 8 -6.64 22.97 20.23
C GLY A 8 -7.62 23.88 20.98
N THR A 9 -8.17 24.92 20.33
CA THR A 9 -9.13 25.86 20.95
C THR A 9 -10.58 25.56 20.62
N ALA A 10 -10.87 24.40 20.03
CA ALA A 10 -12.21 24.02 19.59
C ALA A 10 -13.17 23.84 20.77
N THR A 11 -14.35 24.45 20.65
CA THR A 11 -15.46 24.22 21.57
C THR A 11 -16.18 22.90 21.24
N PRO A 12 -16.99 22.34 22.15
CA PRO A 12 -17.84 21.19 21.85
C PRO A 12 -18.72 21.38 20.61
N ASP A 13 -19.25 22.59 20.41
CA ASP A 13 -20.08 22.94 19.25
C ASP A 13 -19.27 22.96 17.94
N ASP A 14 -18.00 23.38 17.99
CA ASP A 14 -17.10 23.32 16.83
C ASP A 14 -16.81 21.88 16.40
N VAL A 15 -16.65 20.99 17.39
CA VAL A 15 -16.42 19.54 17.18
C VAL A 15 -17.67 18.90 16.60
N GLU A 16 -18.84 19.16 17.21
CA GLU A 16 -20.12 18.63 16.74
C GLU A 16 -20.47 19.13 15.34
N GLY A 17 -20.26 20.42 15.08
CA GLY A 17 -20.42 21.00 13.74
C GLY A 17 -19.46 20.38 12.72
N ALA A 18 -18.21 20.10 13.09
CA ALA A 18 -17.26 19.42 12.20
C ALA A 18 -17.66 17.96 11.91
N LEU A 19 -18.13 17.23 12.93
CA LEU A 19 -18.62 15.87 12.78
C LEU A 19 -19.89 15.81 11.92
N ALA A 20 -20.84 16.72 12.15
CA ALA A 20 -22.06 16.83 11.37
C ALA A 20 -21.76 17.09 9.89
N ARG A 21 -20.81 18.00 9.60
CA ARG A 21 -20.32 18.21 8.23
C ARG A 21 -19.68 16.95 7.65
N SER A 22 -18.83 16.23 8.41
CA SER A 22 -18.23 14.98 7.94
C SER A 22 -19.27 13.90 7.61
N LYS A 23 -20.36 13.82 8.37
CA LYS A 23 -21.46 12.86 8.14
C LYS A 23 -22.36 13.26 6.99
N ALA A 24 -22.46 14.55 6.69
CA ALA A 24 -23.24 15.10 5.59
C ALA A 24 -22.52 15.04 4.24
N VAL A 25 -21.21 14.77 4.22
CA VAL A 25 -20.49 14.52 2.96
C VAL A 25 -20.91 13.16 2.44
N ASP A 26 -21.64 13.16 1.33
CA ASP A 26 -21.95 11.95 0.58
C ASP A 26 -20.70 11.48 -0.17
N ILE A 27 -19.92 10.61 0.46
CA ILE A 27 -18.76 9.96 -0.17
C ILE A 27 -19.25 8.60 -0.66
N ASP A 28 -19.44 8.46 -1.97
CA ASP A 28 -19.70 7.15 -2.57
C ASP A 28 -18.50 6.21 -2.31
N PRO A 29 -18.67 5.14 -1.50
CA PRO A 29 -17.58 4.23 -1.17
C PRO A 29 -17.04 3.48 -2.39
N ALA A 30 -17.89 3.24 -3.40
CA ALA A 30 -17.48 2.57 -4.63
C ALA A 30 -16.56 3.47 -5.46
N THR A 31 -16.93 4.75 -5.61
CA THR A 31 -16.06 5.77 -6.20
C THR A 31 -14.75 5.86 -5.42
N LEU A 32 -14.78 6.01 -4.09
CA LEU A 32 -13.58 6.14 -3.26
C LEU A 32 -12.62 4.96 -3.42
N ARG A 33 -13.14 3.74 -3.55
CA ARG A 33 -12.34 2.52 -3.71
C ARG A 33 -11.62 2.46 -5.05
N ASN A 34 -12.23 3.01 -6.10
CA ASN A 34 -11.71 3.03 -7.46
C ASN A 34 -10.79 4.22 -7.74
N VAL A 35 -10.77 5.25 -6.89
CA VAL A 35 -9.84 6.37 -7.01
C VAL A 35 -8.41 5.82 -6.99
N LEU A 36 -7.71 6.03 -8.10
CA LEU A 36 -6.28 5.79 -8.19
C LEU A 36 -5.58 6.78 -7.27
N ARG A 37 -5.01 6.29 -6.17
CA ARG A 37 -4.19 7.11 -5.27
C ARG A 37 -2.73 6.83 -5.55
N VAL A 38 -2.13 7.72 -6.32
CA VAL A 38 -0.67 7.84 -6.48
C VAL A 38 -0.32 9.16 -5.81
N SER A 39 0.58 9.14 -4.83
CA SER A 39 0.99 10.39 -4.19
C SER A 39 2.02 11.07 -5.09
N SER A 40 1.94 12.39 -5.22
CA SER A 40 3.00 13.16 -5.88
C SER A 40 4.36 13.00 -5.19
N ASP A 41 4.37 12.55 -3.92
CA ASP A 41 5.56 12.25 -3.12
C ASP A 41 6.20 10.89 -3.43
N ASP A 42 5.68 10.13 -4.41
CA ASP A 42 6.26 8.84 -4.82
C ASP A 42 7.61 9.02 -5.55
N GLY A 43 8.04 10.28 -5.74
CA GLY A 43 9.37 10.66 -6.20
C GLY A 43 9.69 10.02 -7.56
N PRO A 44 10.91 9.48 -7.76
CA PRO A 44 11.30 8.87 -9.03
C PRO A 44 10.54 7.58 -9.36
N HIS A 45 9.69 7.08 -8.45
CA HIS A 45 8.96 5.82 -8.61
C HIS A 45 7.50 6.03 -9.05
N ALA A 46 6.99 7.26 -9.11
CA ALA A 46 5.58 7.56 -9.35
C ALA A 46 5.00 6.86 -10.60
N GLU A 47 5.67 6.95 -11.75
CA GLU A 47 5.18 6.32 -13.00
C GLU A 47 5.11 4.79 -12.91
N ALA A 48 6.15 4.18 -12.32
CA ALA A 48 6.20 2.72 -12.16
C ALA A 48 5.15 2.23 -11.15
N ILE A 49 4.95 2.99 -10.07
CA ILE A 49 3.91 2.73 -9.07
C ILE A 49 2.52 2.86 -9.69
N GLU A 50 2.27 3.91 -10.48
CA GLU A 50 1.01 4.09 -11.19
C GLU A 50 0.69 2.89 -12.10
N ALA A 51 1.68 2.44 -12.89
CA ALA A 51 1.54 1.29 -13.77
C ALA A 51 1.17 0.01 -13.01
N ILE A 52 1.71 -0.17 -11.80
CA ILE A 52 1.40 -1.31 -10.93
C ILE A 52 0.00 -1.19 -10.34
N VAL A 53 -0.40 -0.02 -9.84
CA VAL A 53 -1.73 0.18 -9.25
C VAL A 53 -2.83 0.03 -10.30
N ARG A 54 -2.58 0.41 -11.56
CA ARG A 54 -3.50 0.17 -12.69
C ARG A 54 -3.81 -1.32 -12.93
N ARG A 55 -2.97 -2.24 -12.44
CA ARG A 55 -3.23 -3.69 -12.51
C ARG A 55 -4.21 -4.19 -11.43
N ILE A 56 -4.59 -3.33 -10.47
CA ILE A 56 -5.62 -3.63 -9.49
C ILE A 56 -7.00 -3.43 -10.16
N PRO A 57 -7.86 -4.44 -10.25
CA PRO A 57 -9.16 -4.30 -10.91
C PRO A 57 -10.06 -3.27 -10.21
N ASN A 58 -11.05 -2.75 -10.93
CA ASN A 58 -12.10 -1.93 -10.30
C ASN A 58 -12.85 -2.76 -9.24
N GLY A 59 -13.37 -2.09 -8.21
CA GLY A 59 -14.02 -2.71 -7.06
C GLY A 59 -13.05 -3.11 -5.94
N TRP A 60 -11.74 -2.98 -6.19
CA TRP A 60 -10.67 -3.19 -5.23
C TRP A 60 -9.98 -1.86 -4.90
N ALA A 61 -9.43 -1.77 -3.69
CA ALA A 61 -8.69 -0.61 -3.22
C ALA A 61 -7.46 -0.31 -4.12
N ARG A 62 -7.58 0.67 -5.02
CA ARG A 62 -6.53 1.05 -5.99
C ARG A 62 -5.48 1.97 -5.38
N TRP A 63 -4.76 1.46 -4.38
CA TRP A 63 -3.64 2.14 -3.75
C TRP A 63 -2.67 1.13 -3.14
N LEU A 64 -1.45 1.59 -2.86
CA LEU A 64 -0.49 0.87 -2.04
C LEU A 64 -0.68 1.22 -0.57
N SER A 65 -0.56 0.22 0.30
CA SER A 65 -0.57 0.41 1.76
C SER A 65 0.82 0.14 2.33
N VAL A 66 1.83 0.79 1.76
CA VAL A 66 3.25 0.75 2.14
C VAL A 66 3.90 2.10 1.88
N ASP A 67 4.95 2.43 2.63
CA ASP A 67 5.72 3.66 2.46
C ASP A 67 6.83 3.55 1.38
N ALA A 68 7.41 4.71 1.02
CA ALA A 68 8.33 4.89 -0.10
C ALA A 68 9.61 4.03 -0.05
N GLY A 69 10.06 3.64 1.14
CA GLY A 69 11.22 2.78 1.33
C GLY A 69 11.06 1.38 0.71
N TRP A 70 9.83 0.94 0.43
CA TRP A 70 9.56 -0.34 -0.23
C TRP A 70 9.18 -0.23 -1.71
N TYR A 71 9.12 0.97 -2.30
CA TYR A 71 8.70 1.13 -3.71
C TYR A 71 9.64 0.41 -4.68
N SER A 72 10.95 0.41 -4.41
CA SER A 72 11.92 -0.35 -5.20
C SER A 72 11.66 -1.87 -5.15
N LEU A 73 11.26 -2.41 -4.00
CA LEU A 73 10.90 -3.83 -3.84
C LEU A 73 9.62 -4.18 -4.60
N VAL A 74 8.64 -3.28 -4.55
CA VAL A 74 7.38 -3.39 -5.31
C VAL A 74 7.65 -3.41 -6.81
N ILE A 75 8.46 -2.47 -7.31
CA ILE A 75 8.83 -2.37 -8.74
C ILE A 75 9.63 -3.59 -9.20
N ALA A 76 10.61 -4.03 -8.41
CA ALA A 76 11.38 -5.23 -8.71
C ALA A 76 10.48 -6.48 -8.76
N THR A 77 9.48 -6.56 -7.88
CA THR A 77 8.49 -7.64 -7.89
C THR A 77 7.62 -7.58 -9.14
N HIS A 78 7.10 -6.40 -9.50
CA HIS A 78 6.38 -6.19 -10.75
C HIS A 78 7.16 -6.64 -11.98
N ALA A 79 8.42 -6.21 -12.10
CA ALA A 79 9.28 -6.58 -13.23
C ALA A 79 9.45 -8.10 -13.36
N ARG A 80 9.65 -8.80 -12.24
CA ARG A 80 9.77 -10.28 -12.22
C ARG A 80 8.47 -10.97 -12.64
N LEU A 81 7.32 -10.47 -12.21
CA LEU A 81 6.02 -11.03 -12.59
C LEU A 81 5.74 -10.76 -14.08
N ALA A 82 5.94 -9.52 -14.53
CA ALA A 82 5.73 -9.12 -15.92
C ALA A 82 6.63 -9.87 -16.91
N GLN A 83 7.85 -10.28 -16.51
CA GLN A 83 8.73 -11.13 -17.32
C GLN A 83 8.12 -12.51 -17.61
N ARG A 84 7.31 -13.04 -16.69
CA ARG A 84 6.68 -14.36 -16.86
C ARG A 84 5.48 -14.28 -17.80
N ASP A 85 4.61 -13.30 -17.59
CA ASP A 85 3.48 -12.97 -18.47
C ASP A 85 2.88 -11.60 -18.04
N LEU A 86 2.50 -10.81 -19.03
CA LEU A 86 1.97 -9.47 -18.85
C LEU A 86 0.51 -9.47 -18.35
N GLY A 87 -0.21 -10.58 -18.44
CA GLY A 87 -1.62 -10.74 -18.07
C GLY A 87 -1.91 -10.90 -16.58
N TYR A 88 -0.89 -10.92 -15.71
CA TYR A 88 -1.12 -11.07 -14.27
C TYR A 88 -1.85 -9.88 -13.65
N VAL A 89 -2.65 -10.18 -12.64
CA VAL A 89 -3.49 -9.21 -11.94
C VAL A 89 -2.97 -9.03 -10.52
N VAL A 90 -2.98 -7.78 -10.05
CA VAL A 90 -2.63 -7.43 -8.66
C VAL A 90 -3.92 -7.33 -7.85
N HIS A 91 -3.94 -7.94 -6.68
CA HIS A 91 -5.08 -7.84 -5.77
C HIS A 91 -4.85 -6.77 -4.70
N GLN A 92 -3.72 -6.85 -3.98
CA GLN A 92 -3.36 -5.90 -2.94
C GLN A 92 -1.85 -5.90 -2.68
N ILE A 93 -1.29 -4.73 -2.39
CA ILE A 93 0.07 -4.55 -1.91
C ILE A 93 0.02 -3.82 -0.58
N LYS A 94 0.47 -4.47 0.49
CA LYS A 94 0.39 -3.92 1.86
C LYS A 94 1.51 -4.41 2.76
N GLU A 95 1.75 -3.67 3.82
CA GLU A 95 2.45 -4.19 5.00
C GLU A 95 1.57 -5.21 5.72
N LYS A 96 2.21 -6.28 6.21
CA LYS A 96 1.65 -7.20 7.19
C LYS A 96 2.79 -7.88 7.97
N TYR A 97 2.78 -7.74 9.29
CA TYR A 97 3.79 -8.30 10.19
C TYR A 97 5.21 -7.79 9.86
N GLU A 98 5.34 -6.49 9.63
CA GLU A 98 6.58 -5.79 9.28
C GLU A 98 7.21 -6.29 7.96
N THR A 99 6.39 -6.91 7.11
CA THR A 99 6.82 -7.43 5.81
C THR A 99 5.85 -7.04 4.70
N LEU A 100 6.39 -6.95 3.49
CA LEU A 100 5.66 -6.66 2.27
C LEU A 100 4.85 -7.89 1.82
N ARG A 101 3.52 -7.73 1.74
CA ARG A 101 2.63 -8.68 1.09
C ARG A 101 2.24 -8.15 -0.28
N TYR A 102 2.74 -8.83 -1.31
CA TYR A 102 2.38 -8.58 -2.71
C TYR A 102 1.46 -9.71 -3.18
N TYR A 103 0.15 -9.47 -3.25
CA TYR A 103 -0.84 -10.46 -3.65
C TYR A 103 -1.20 -10.32 -5.13
N TYR A 104 -1.04 -11.40 -5.89
CA TYR A 104 -1.27 -11.45 -7.33
C TYR A 104 -1.79 -12.82 -7.79
N TYR A 105 -2.32 -12.88 -9.02
CA TYR A 105 -2.72 -14.13 -9.67
C TYR A 105 -2.65 -14.04 -11.20
N TRP A 106 -2.77 -15.20 -11.84
CA TRP A 106 -2.88 -15.31 -13.30
C TRP A 106 -4.30 -15.74 -13.71
N PRO A 107 -4.99 -14.96 -14.56
CA PRO A 107 -6.24 -15.41 -15.16
C PRO A 107 -5.99 -16.66 -16.02
N GLY A 108 -6.67 -17.77 -15.74
CA GLY A 108 -6.56 -19.00 -16.55
C GLY A 108 -5.74 -20.14 -15.94
N SER A 109 -5.16 -19.98 -14.75
CA SER A 109 -4.81 -21.16 -13.95
C SER A 109 -6.12 -21.81 -13.47
N ASP A 110 -6.38 -23.07 -13.81
CA ASP A 110 -7.61 -23.85 -13.52
C ASP A 110 -8.00 -23.94 -12.03
N ASP A 111 -7.21 -23.36 -11.14
CA ASP A 111 -7.53 -23.18 -9.73
C ASP A 111 -8.44 -21.95 -9.51
N LEU A 112 -9.76 -22.08 -9.71
CA LEU A 112 -10.80 -21.05 -9.47
C LEU A 112 -11.84 -21.57 -8.44
N ALA A 113 -11.64 -21.57 -7.11
CA ALA A 113 -11.90 -20.54 -6.06
C ALA A 113 -12.92 -21.05 -5.03
N PRO A 114 -12.50 -21.27 -3.76
CA PRO A 114 -13.27 -20.69 -2.65
C PRO A 114 -12.39 -20.39 -1.42
N ASP A 115 -11.72 -19.24 -1.41
CA ASP A 115 -11.70 -18.22 -0.36
C ASP A 115 -10.69 -17.14 -0.80
N LEU A 116 -10.96 -15.87 -0.49
CA LEU A 116 -10.12 -14.75 -0.93
C LEU A 116 -8.98 -14.45 0.06
N SER A 117 -8.76 -15.27 1.10
CA SER A 117 -7.73 -15.03 2.13
C SER A 117 -6.53 -15.97 2.02
N THR A 118 -6.71 -17.15 1.43
CA THR A 118 -5.79 -18.30 1.50
C THR A 118 -5.11 -18.57 0.15
N ARG A 119 -5.51 -17.87 -0.91
CA ARG A 119 -5.07 -18.14 -2.30
C ARG A 119 -3.97 -17.23 -2.85
N TRP A 120 -3.71 -16.11 -2.21
CA TRP A 120 -2.73 -15.17 -2.70
C TRP A 120 -1.34 -15.56 -2.21
N MET A 121 -0.47 -16.00 -3.11
CA MET A 121 0.92 -16.26 -2.74
C MET A 121 1.64 -14.92 -2.60
N PRO A 122 2.09 -14.51 -1.40
CA PRO A 122 2.98 -13.37 -1.28
C PRO A 122 4.26 -13.70 -2.05
N SER A 123 4.85 -12.70 -2.71
CA SER A 123 6.19 -12.85 -3.26
C SER A 123 7.17 -13.13 -2.12
N SER A 124 7.54 -14.40 -1.90
CA SER A 124 8.44 -14.82 -0.80
C SER A 124 9.82 -14.17 -0.89
N GLY A 125 10.21 -13.71 -2.09
CA GLY A 125 11.41 -12.89 -2.28
C GLY A 125 11.22 -11.49 -1.71
N ALA A 126 10.11 -10.83 -2.03
CA ALA A 126 9.82 -9.47 -1.57
C ALA A 126 9.62 -9.41 -0.05
N GLU A 127 8.90 -10.38 0.50
CA GLU A 127 8.68 -10.54 1.94
C GLU A 127 10.01 -10.64 2.71
N ARG A 128 10.90 -11.53 2.29
CA ARG A 128 12.20 -11.72 2.94
C ARG A 128 13.10 -10.48 2.89
N VAL A 129 13.12 -9.76 1.77
CA VAL A 129 13.92 -8.53 1.66
C VAL A 129 13.29 -7.41 2.49
N SER A 130 11.96 -7.30 2.49
CA SER A 130 11.26 -6.30 3.29
C SER A 130 11.46 -6.49 4.80
N ALA A 131 11.60 -7.74 5.28
CA ALA A 131 11.83 -8.04 6.69
C ALA A 131 13.11 -7.40 7.27
N ILE A 132 14.06 -7.03 6.41
CA ILE A 132 15.31 -6.37 6.80
C ILE A 132 15.44 -4.97 6.20
N THR A 133 14.38 -4.42 5.58
CA THR A 133 14.41 -3.13 4.89
C THR A 133 13.38 -2.22 5.54
N CYS A 134 13.77 -1.03 5.99
CA CYS A 134 12.83 -0.06 6.56
C CYS A 134 11.80 0.40 5.52
N GLU A 135 10.49 0.33 5.84
CA GLU A 135 9.45 0.74 4.89
C GLU A 135 9.46 2.24 4.59
N ARG A 136 10.01 3.07 5.48
CA ARG A 136 10.04 4.53 5.31
C ARG A 136 11.22 5.01 4.49
N CYS A 137 12.42 4.53 4.81
CA CYS A 137 13.67 5.04 4.21
C CYS A 137 14.39 4.06 3.28
N GLY A 138 13.95 2.79 3.22
CA GLY A 138 14.53 1.76 2.36
C GLY A 138 15.92 1.28 2.79
N GLN A 139 16.45 1.77 3.91
CA GLN A 139 17.73 1.32 4.45
C GLN A 139 17.58 -0.04 5.13
N SER A 140 18.63 -0.85 5.06
CA SER A 140 18.66 -2.13 5.74
C SER A 140 18.75 -1.95 7.25
N GLY A 141 17.89 -2.64 8.00
CA GLY A 141 17.95 -2.69 9.45
C GLY A 141 19.13 -3.55 9.89
N HIS A 142 20.29 -2.94 10.13
CA HIS A 142 21.39 -3.58 10.82
C HIS A 142 21.42 -3.08 12.27
N TYR A 143 21.22 -3.99 13.22
CA TYR A 143 21.58 -3.72 14.60
C TYR A 143 23.11 -3.76 14.68
N THR A 144 23.76 -2.60 14.67
CA THR A 144 25.17 -2.53 15.06
C THR A 144 25.20 -2.50 16.59
N GLU A 145 25.66 -3.58 17.22
CA GLU A 145 25.95 -3.55 18.66
C GLU A 145 26.87 -2.35 18.94
N PRO A 146 26.54 -1.49 19.93
CA PRO A 146 27.45 -0.43 20.31
C PRO A 146 28.74 -1.07 20.79
N SER A 147 29.85 -0.77 20.11
CA SER A 147 31.18 -1.22 20.53
C SER A 147 31.44 -0.66 21.93
N ILE A 148 31.36 -1.50 22.96
CA ILE A 148 31.84 -1.17 24.29
C ILE A 148 33.36 -1.21 24.22
N THR A 149 33.98 -0.09 23.83
CA THR A 149 35.39 0.15 24.11
C THR A 149 35.52 0.44 25.59
N GLY A 150 35.99 -0.57 26.34
CA GLY A 150 36.51 -0.45 27.71
C GLY A 150 38.03 -0.53 27.71
#